data_AF-D2U3Q7-F1
#
_entry.id   AF-D2U3Q7-F1
#
_cell.length_a   1.000
_cell.length_b   1.000
_cell.length_c   1.000
_cell.angle_alpha   90.00
_cell.angle_beta   90.00
_cell.angle_gamma   90.00
#
_symmetry.space_group_name_H-M   'P 1'
#
loop_
_entity.id
_entity.type
_entity.pdbx_description
1 polymer ?
#
loop_
_entity_poly.entity_id
_entity_poly.type
_entity_poly.pdbx_seq_one_letter_code
_entity_poly.pdbx_strand_id
1 'polypeptide(L)'
;MSFQLPSLPYAKNALEPHISQETLEYHYGKHHSTYVNNLNNLIKDTNFAGKTLEEIIKTAQGGIFNNAAQVWNHTFYWHCLAPNAGGEPTGKIAEAINQNFEEFEKFKKQFTDAAIKNFGSGWTWL
;
A
#
# COMPACT_ATOMS: atom_id res chain seq x y z
N MET A 1 -5.84 -22.33 -1.03
CA MET A 1 -4.57 -21.70 -1.45
C MET A 1 -4.17 -20.70 -0.38
N SER A 2 -2.87 -20.55 -0.10
CA SER A 2 -2.35 -19.56 0.85
C SER A 2 -1.91 -18.30 0.11
N PHE A 3 -2.04 -17.15 0.75
CA PHE A 3 -1.46 -15.90 0.26
C PHE A 3 0.07 -15.97 0.34
N GLN A 4 0.73 -15.35 -0.62
CA GLN A 4 2.19 -15.22 -0.66
C GLN A 4 2.57 -13.75 -0.59
N LEU A 5 3.75 -13.47 -0.03
CA LEU A 5 4.32 -12.13 -0.07
C LEU A 5 4.74 -11.81 -1.52
N PRO A 6 4.11 -10.84 -2.21
CA PRO A 6 4.47 -10.50 -3.57
C PRO A 6 5.88 -9.96 -3.63
N SER A 7 6.66 -10.32 -4.66
CA SER A 7 8.02 -9.78 -4.82
C SER A 7 7.98 -8.27 -5.02
N LEU A 8 8.96 -7.55 -4.46
CA LEU A 8 9.13 -6.12 -4.74
C LEU A 8 9.39 -5.91 -6.25
N PRO A 9 8.85 -4.85 -6.86
CA PRO A 9 9.09 -4.53 -8.28
C PRO A 9 10.48 -3.93 -8.54
N TYR A 10 11.28 -3.70 -7.49
CA TYR A 10 12.63 -3.13 -7.55
C TYR A 10 13.50 -3.67 -6.41
N ALA A 11 14.82 -3.43 -6.49
CA ALA A 11 15.76 -3.80 -5.43
C ALA A 11 15.52 -3.01 -4.14
N LYS A 12 15.90 -3.58 -2.97
CA LYS A 12 15.60 -2.96 -1.67
C LYS A 12 16.28 -1.60 -1.43
N ASN A 13 17.36 -1.30 -2.13
CA ASN A 13 18.06 -0.02 -2.06
C ASN A 13 17.65 0.95 -3.20
N ALA A 14 16.72 0.56 -4.08
CA ALA A 14 16.38 1.32 -5.27
C ALA A 14 15.65 2.64 -4.99
N LEU A 15 15.14 2.84 -3.77
CA LEU A 15 14.41 4.04 -3.36
C LEU A 15 15.26 5.03 -2.56
N GLU A 16 16.55 4.77 -2.38
CA GLU A 16 17.45 5.69 -1.70
C GLU A 16 17.63 6.99 -2.51
N PRO A 17 17.77 8.16 -1.85
CA PRO A 17 17.78 8.36 -0.39
C PRO A 17 16.39 8.59 0.22
N HIS A 18 15.31 8.47 -0.56
CA HIS A 18 13.96 8.83 -0.12
C HIS A 18 13.37 7.80 0.85
N ILE A 19 13.65 6.51 0.63
CA ILE A 19 13.37 5.43 1.57
C ILE A 19 14.59 4.51 1.63
N SER A 20 15.14 4.31 2.83
CA SER A 20 16.37 3.54 3.02
C SER A 20 16.21 2.04 2.75
N GLN A 21 17.29 1.37 2.37
CA GLN A 21 17.31 -0.10 2.29
C GLN A 21 16.83 -0.76 3.60
N GLU A 22 17.30 -0.27 4.74
CA GLU A 22 16.89 -0.75 6.07
C GLU A 22 15.36 -0.65 6.25
N THR A 23 14.76 0.45 5.81
CA THR A 23 13.30 0.61 5.86
C THR A 23 12.61 -0.47 5.02
N LEU A 24 13.12 -0.84 3.85
CA LEU A 24 12.51 -1.92 3.04
C LEU A 24 12.73 -3.30 3.66
N GLU A 25 13.86 -3.54 4.32
CA GLU A 25 14.12 -4.79 5.03
C GLU A 25 13.12 -5.02 6.17
N TYR A 26 12.76 -3.97 6.92
CA TYR A 26 11.74 -4.04 7.95
C TYR A 26 10.31 -3.94 7.39
N HIS A 27 9.99 -2.88 6.64
CA HIS A 27 8.62 -2.59 6.22
C HIS A 27 8.07 -3.65 5.25
N TYR A 28 8.85 -4.06 4.25
CA TYR A 28 8.47 -5.18 3.38
C TYR A 28 8.83 -6.53 4.01
N GLY A 29 10.10 -6.70 4.42
CA GLY A 29 10.63 -8.01 4.82
C GLY A 29 10.11 -8.52 6.17
N LYS A 30 9.67 -7.64 7.08
CA LYS A 30 9.10 -8.00 8.38
C LYS A 30 7.61 -7.66 8.47
N HIS A 31 7.22 -6.39 8.29
CA HIS A 31 5.83 -5.97 8.53
C HIS A 31 4.87 -6.56 7.49
N HIS A 32 5.11 -6.34 6.20
CA HIS A 32 4.27 -6.91 5.14
C HIS A 32 4.25 -8.46 5.20
N SER A 33 5.42 -9.08 5.35
CA SER A 33 5.55 -10.54 5.56
C SER A 33 4.73 -11.05 6.75
N THR A 34 4.75 -10.35 7.88
CA THR A 34 3.98 -10.71 9.08
C THR A 34 2.47 -10.64 8.82
N TYR A 35 1.98 -9.61 8.10
CA TYR A 35 0.56 -9.54 7.73
C TYR A 35 0.13 -10.74 6.87
N VAL A 36 0.95 -11.15 5.90
CA VAL A 36 0.68 -12.35 5.08
C VAL A 36 0.61 -13.61 5.94
N ASN A 37 1.60 -13.82 6.81
CA ASN A 37 1.66 -14.99 7.68
C ASN A 37 0.46 -15.04 8.65
N ASN A 38 0.15 -13.91 9.30
CA ASN A 38 -0.98 -13.81 10.21
C ASN A 38 -2.31 -14.03 9.47
N LEU A 39 -2.50 -13.44 8.29
CA LEU A 39 -3.70 -13.66 7.50
C LEU A 39 -3.90 -15.15 7.20
N ASN A 40 -2.87 -15.83 6.70
CA ASN A 40 -2.91 -17.26 6.40
C ASN A 40 -3.29 -18.11 7.63
N ASN A 41 -2.76 -17.76 8.81
CA ASN A 41 -3.10 -18.44 10.06
C ASN A 41 -4.56 -18.18 10.48
N LEU A 42 -5.03 -16.94 10.35
CA LEU A 42 -6.36 -16.53 10.79
C LEU A 42 -7.50 -17.05 9.89
N ILE A 43 -7.26 -17.21 8.59
CA ILE A 43 -8.29 -17.70 7.65
C ILE A 43 -8.38 -19.22 7.59
N LYS A 44 -7.40 -19.94 8.18
CA LYS A 44 -7.38 -21.39 8.18
C LYS A 44 -8.66 -21.92 8.82
N ASP A 45 -9.31 -22.89 8.16
CA ASP A 45 -10.56 -23.52 8.61
C ASP A 45 -11.74 -22.55 8.80
N THR A 46 -11.68 -21.38 8.15
CA THR A 46 -12.79 -20.41 8.08
C THR A 46 -13.41 -20.38 6.68
N ASN A 47 -14.56 -19.70 6.55
CA ASN A 47 -15.19 -19.42 5.25
C ASN A 47 -14.38 -18.44 4.37
N PHE A 48 -13.30 -17.85 4.87
CA PHE A 48 -12.39 -17.00 4.10
C PHE A 48 -11.29 -17.81 3.39
N ALA A 49 -11.09 -19.07 3.76
CA ALA A 49 -10.12 -19.93 3.10
C ALA A 49 -10.44 -20.06 1.60
N GLY A 50 -9.48 -19.71 0.74
CA GLY A 50 -9.63 -19.78 -0.71
C GLY A 50 -10.28 -18.58 -1.37
N LYS A 51 -10.71 -17.56 -0.61
CA LYS A 51 -11.15 -16.27 -1.15
C LYS A 51 -9.95 -15.41 -1.59
N THR A 52 -10.20 -14.47 -2.48
CA THR A 52 -9.26 -13.40 -2.84
C THR A 52 -9.11 -12.37 -1.71
N LEU A 53 -8.05 -11.54 -1.75
CA LEU A 53 -7.87 -10.47 -0.76
C LEU A 53 -9.07 -9.51 -0.77
N GLU A 54 -9.54 -9.12 -1.96
CA GLU A 54 -10.63 -8.19 -2.13
C GLU A 54 -11.95 -8.72 -1.55
N GLU A 55 -12.25 -10.00 -1.75
CA GLU A 55 -13.44 -10.63 -1.15
C GLU A 55 -13.35 -10.67 0.37
N ILE A 56 -12.17 -10.96 0.94
CA ILE A 56 -11.94 -10.95 2.38
C ILE A 56 -12.10 -9.52 2.92
N ILE A 57 -11.44 -8.53 2.30
CA ILE A 57 -11.49 -7.13 2.72
C ILE A 57 -12.93 -6.59 2.73
N LYS A 58 -13.74 -6.97 1.74
CA LYS A 58 -15.13 -6.51 1.63
C LYS A 58 -16.09 -7.16 2.64
N THR A 59 -15.72 -8.28 3.26
CA THR A 59 -16.67 -9.08 4.06
C THR A 59 -16.20 -9.45 5.46
N ALA A 60 -14.90 -9.44 5.73
CA ALA A 60 -14.32 -9.72 7.03
C ALA A 60 -14.38 -8.50 7.97
N GLN A 61 -14.20 -8.75 9.25
CA GLN A 61 -14.02 -7.73 10.29
C GLN A 61 -12.87 -8.12 11.22
N GLY A 62 -12.47 -7.22 12.11
CA GLY A 62 -11.46 -7.47 13.15
C GLY A 62 -10.11 -7.92 12.58
N GLY A 63 -9.49 -8.91 13.21
CA GLY A 63 -8.14 -9.37 12.87
C GLY A 63 -7.97 -9.87 11.43
N ILE A 64 -8.98 -10.54 10.86
CA ILE A 64 -8.93 -11.02 9.47
C ILE A 64 -8.93 -9.83 8.51
N PHE A 65 -9.84 -8.88 8.72
CA PHE A 65 -9.88 -7.64 7.94
C PHE A 65 -8.56 -6.87 8.04
N ASN A 66 -8.07 -6.65 9.27
CA ASN A 66 -6.85 -5.89 9.50
C ASN A 66 -5.65 -6.48 8.74
N ASN A 67 -5.45 -7.79 8.78
CA ASN A 67 -4.32 -8.41 8.07
C ASN A 67 -4.55 -8.44 6.55
N ALA A 68 -5.76 -8.75 6.07
CA ALA A 68 -6.06 -8.76 4.64
C ALA A 68 -5.90 -7.38 4.00
N ALA A 69 -6.47 -6.35 4.62
CA ALA A 69 -6.34 -4.97 4.18
C ALA A 69 -4.88 -4.52 4.20
N GLN A 70 -4.11 -4.86 5.23
CA GLN A 70 -2.69 -4.48 5.27
C GLN A 70 -1.86 -5.20 4.20
N VAL A 71 -2.13 -6.47 3.88
CA VAL A 71 -1.45 -7.13 2.74
C VAL A 71 -1.74 -6.38 1.43
N TRP A 72 -3.01 -6.04 1.19
CA TRP A 72 -3.41 -5.33 -0.02
C TRP A 72 -2.81 -3.91 -0.07
N ASN A 73 -2.92 -3.15 1.01
CA ASN A 73 -2.42 -1.78 1.11
C ASN A 73 -0.92 -1.71 0.87
N HIS A 74 -0.13 -2.61 1.47
CA HIS A 74 1.32 -2.63 1.26
C HIS A 74 1.66 -3.06 -0.16
N THR A 75 0.99 -4.07 -0.70
CA THR A 75 1.22 -4.50 -2.09
C THR A 75 0.97 -3.34 -3.06
N PHE A 76 -0.11 -2.59 -2.88
CA PHE A 76 -0.40 -1.39 -3.67
C PHE A 76 0.66 -0.30 -3.46
N TYR A 77 1.03 -0.01 -2.21
CA TYR A 77 2.03 0.99 -1.85
C TYR A 77 3.38 0.76 -2.56
N TRP A 78 3.87 -0.48 -2.63
CA TRP A 78 5.12 -0.77 -3.34
C TRP A 78 5.04 -0.51 -4.85
N HIS A 79 3.85 -0.56 -5.44
CA HIS A 79 3.65 -0.24 -6.86
C HIS A 79 3.38 1.25 -7.12
N CYS A 80 3.08 2.03 -6.09
CA CYS A 80 3.04 3.49 -6.17
C CYS A 80 4.44 4.13 -6.18
N LEU A 81 5.48 3.34 -5.92
CA LEU A 81 6.87 3.78 -5.82
C LEU A 81 7.69 3.19 -6.97
N ALA A 82 8.74 3.89 -7.38
CA ALA A 82 9.70 3.37 -8.36
C ALA A 82 11.03 4.13 -8.30
N PRO A 83 12.16 3.48 -8.64
CA PRO A 83 13.42 4.17 -8.89
C PRO A 83 13.31 5.07 -10.12
N ASN A 84 14.00 6.21 -10.12
CA ASN A 84 14.04 7.16 -11.24
C ASN A 84 12.64 7.65 -11.67
N ALA A 85 11.68 7.67 -10.74
CA ALA A 85 10.33 8.17 -10.93
C ALA A 85 10.09 9.44 -10.09
N GLY A 86 8.84 9.90 -10.06
CA GLY A 86 8.48 11.21 -9.52
C GLY A 86 8.37 12.25 -10.64
N GLY A 87 8.47 13.53 -10.28
CA GLY A 87 8.14 14.63 -11.18
C GLY A 87 6.63 14.85 -11.28
N GLU A 88 6.18 15.51 -12.34
CA GLU A 88 4.77 15.81 -12.58
C GLU A 88 4.04 14.65 -13.29
N PRO A 89 2.76 14.40 -12.97
CA PRO A 89 1.96 13.41 -13.67
C PRO A 89 1.78 13.81 -15.15
N THR A 90 1.56 12.82 -16.01
CA THR A 90 1.27 13.05 -17.43
C THR A 90 0.03 12.29 -17.89
N GLY A 91 -0.53 12.67 -19.03
CA GLY A 91 -1.70 12.02 -19.63
C GLY A 91 -2.98 12.18 -18.81
N LYS A 92 -3.88 11.18 -18.89
CA LYS A 92 -5.23 11.26 -18.31
C LYS A 92 -5.27 11.55 -16.81
N ILE A 93 -4.27 11.07 -16.06
CA ILE A 93 -4.21 11.33 -14.62
C ILE A 93 -3.84 12.80 -14.33
N ALA A 94 -2.97 13.41 -15.13
CA ALA A 94 -2.64 14.83 -15.01
C ALA A 94 -3.86 15.71 -15.34
N GLU A 95 -4.58 15.36 -16.40
CA GLU A 95 -5.84 16.03 -16.78
C GLU A 95 -6.88 15.95 -15.65
N ALA A 96 -7.08 14.76 -15.08
CA ALA A 96 -8.01 14.57 -13.97
C ALA A 96 -7.58 15.33 -12.71
N ILE A 97 -6.28 15.36 -12.40
CA ILE A 97 -5.76 16.14 -11.28
C ILE A 97 -6.03 17.63 -11.49
N ASN A 98 -5.70 18.18 -12.66
CA ASN A 98 -5.91 19.59 -12.94
C ASN A 98 -7.40 19.96 -12.96
N GLN A 99 -8.28 19.05 -13.39
CA GLN A 99 -9.73 19.27 -13.36
C GLN A 99 -10.30 19.32 -11.94
N ASN A 100 -9.81 18.46 -11.03
CA ASN A 100 -10.40 18.31 -9.68
C ASN A 100 -9.67 19.13 -8.60
N PHE A 101 -8.41 19.45 -8.81
CA PHE A 101 -7.54 20.12 -7.84
C PHE A 101 -6.91 21.40 -8.40
N GLU A 102 -7.36 21.85 -9.59
CA GLU A 102 -6.90 23.00 -10.37
C GLU A 102 -5.50 22.83 -10.97
N GLU A 103 -4.52 22.40 -10.19
CA GLU A 103 -3.16 22.10 -10.65
C GLU A 103 -2.47 21.05 -9.75
N PHE A 104 -1.43 20.39 -10.28
CA PHE A 104 -0.70 19.36 -9.55
C PHE A 104 -0.10 19.83 -8.22
N GLU A 105 0.44 21.04 -8.15
CA GLU A 105 1.01 21.57 -6.90
C GLU A 105 -0.06 21.77 -5.81
N LYS A 106 -1.28 22.18 -6.18
CA LYS A 106 -2.41 22.26 -5.24
C LYS A 106 -2.85 20.88 -4.77
N PHE A 107 -2.94 19.90 -5.68
CA PHE A 107 -3.18 18.50 -5.30
C PHE A 107 -2.12 18.00 -4.32
N LYS A 108 -0.84 18.15 -4.65
CA LYS A 108 0.29 17.72 -3.83
C LYS A 108 0.23 18.35 -2.44
N LYS A 109 -0.04 19.65 -2.35
CA LYS A 109 -0.22 20.34 -1.06
C LYS A 109 -1.38 19.74 -0.25
N GLN A 110 -2.53 19.47 -0.87
CA GLN A 110 -3.67 18.87 -0.19
C GLN A 110 -3.41 17.43 0.26
N PHE A 111 -2.82 16.61 -0.61
CA PHE A 111 -2.46 15.22 -0.30
C PHE A 111 -1.43 15.14 0.83
N THR A 112 -0.40 15.99 0.80
CA THR A 112 0.59 16.11 1.88
C THR A 112 -0.06 16.54 3.19
N ASP A 113 -0.94 17.55 3.17
CA ASP A 113 -1.65 18.00 4.37
C ASP A 113 -2.53 16.88 4.97
N ALA A 114 -3.25 16.13 4.13
CA ALA A 114 -4.04 14.98 4.55
C ALA A 114 -3.16 13.86 5.16
N ALA A 115 -2.00 13.57 4.56
CA ALA A 115 -1.05 12.58 5.08
C ALA A 115 -0.46 12.98 6.44
N ILE A 116 -0.09 14.25 6.61
CA ILE A 116 0.46 14.76 7.87
C ILE A 116 -0.59 14.77 8.98
N LYS A 117 -1.85 15.09 8.65
CA LYS A 117 -2.95 15.20 9.61
C LYS A 117 -3.60 13.87 10.01
N ASN A 118 -3.17 12.75 9.43
CA ASN A 118 -3.60 11.43 9.89
C ASN A 118 -3.12 11.20 11.34
N PHE A 119 -4.03 11.28 12.30
CA PHE A 119 -3.72 11.04 13.71
C PHE A 119 -3.69 9.54 14.02
N GLY A 120 -2.52 9.03 14.40
CA GLY A 120 -2.29 7.60 14.62
C GLY A 120 -1.83 6.87 13.35
N SER A 121 -2.00 5.55 13.32
CA SER A 121 -1.64 4.75 12.14
C SER A 121 -2.71 4.88 11.04
N GLY A 122 -2.30 5.15 9.80
CA GLY A 122 -3.24 5.32 8.70
C GLY A 122 -2.59 5.35 7.32
N TRP A 123 -3.42 5.55 6.30
CA TRP A 123 -3.04 5.64 4.89
C TRP A 123 -3.75 6.84 4.26
N THR A 124 -3.10 7.49 3.29
CA THR A 124 -3.69 8.56 2.47
C THR A 124 -3.77 8.08 1.03
N TRP A 125 -4.91 8.30 0.40
CA TRP A 125 -5.26 7.71 -0.88
C TRP A 125 -5.68 8.80 -1.88
N LEU A 126 -5.37 8.57 -3.16
CA LEU A 126 -5.95 9.25 -4.32
C LEU A 126 -6.83 8.23 -5.06
#